data_AF-A0A7C7IQQ9-F1
#
_entry.id   AF-A0A7C7IQQ9-F1
#
_cell.length_a   1.000
_cell.length_b   1.000
_cell.length_c   1.000
_cell.angle_alpha   90.00
_cell.angle_beta   90.00
_cell.angle_gamma   90.00
#
_symmetry.space_group_name_H-M   'P 1'
#
loop_
_entity.id
_entity.type
_entity.pdbx_description
1 polymer ?
#
loop_
_entity_poly.entity_id
_entity_poly.type
_entity_poly.pdbx_seq_one_letter_code
_entity_poly.pdbx_strand_id
1 'polypeptide(L)'
;IQKVGFITASLITGTVVATCGPIGFVGLIVPHTVRLFVGPDLRILIPTCMLFGASFLVACDTLARTLLAPTEIPVGIITAILGGPFFVWLLKRKRQV
;
A
#
# COMPACT_ATOMS: atom_id res chain seq x y z
N ILE A 1 -5.84 -9.14 22.27
CA ILE A 1 -5.42 -8.07 21.33
C ILE A 1 -5.10 -8.62 19.94
N GLN A 2 -4.17 -9.58 19.79
CA GLN A 2 -3.84 -10.17 18.47
C GLN A 2 -5.07 -10.75 17.73
N LYS A 3 -5.93 -11.51 18.42
CA LYS A 3 -7.17 -12.06 17.84
C LYS A 3 -8.08 -10.96 17.26
N VAL A 4 -8.25 -9.86 17.99
CA VAL A 4 -9.07 -8.71 17.54
C VAL A 4 -8.43 -8.04 16.33
N GLY A 5 -7.10 -7.87 16.33
CA GLY A 5 -6.35 -7.33 15.19
C GLY A 5 -6.51 -8.19 13.93
N PHE A 6 -6.41 -9.52 14.04
CA PHE A 6 -6.60 -10.40 12.89
C PHE A 6 -8.03 -10.39 12.36
N ILE A 7 -9.04 -10.45 13.24
CA ILE A 7 -10.44 -10.43 12.82
C ILE A 7 -10.78 -9.11 12.11
N THR A 8 -10.37 -7.98 12.69
CA THR A 8 -10.62 -6.65 12.10
C THR A 8 -9.87 -6.46 10.78
N ALA A 9 -8.58 -6.79 10.71
CA ALA A 9 -7.80 -6.69 9.50
C ALA A 9 -8.33 -7.59 8.37
N SER A 10 -8.73 -8.83 8.70
CA SER A 10 -9.31 -9.76 7.72
C SER A 10 -10.67 -9.28 7.21
N LEU A 11 -11.55 -8.77 8.08
CA LEU A 11 -12.84 -8.22 7.66
C LEU A 11 -12.65 -7.01 6.75
N ILE A 12 -11.81 -6.05 7.14
CA ILE A 12 -11.54 -4.85 6.34
C ILE A 12 -10.90 -5.22 4.99
N THR A 13 -9.88 -6.08 5.01
CA THR A 13 -9.18 -6.46 3.77
C THR A 13 -10.10 -7.28 2.87
N GLY A 14 -10.86 -8.21 3.44
CA GLY A 14 -11.78 -9.06 2.70
C GLY A 14 -12.89 -8.27 2.00
N THR A 15 -13.51 -7.31 2.68
CA THR A 15 -14.56 -6.46 2.07
C THR A 15 -14.01 -5.58 0.96
N VAL A 16 -12.82 -5.00 1.14
CA VAL A 16 -12.16 -4.18 0.11
C VAL A 16 -11.76 -5.03 -1.10
N VAL A 17 -11.16 -6.19 -0.90
CA VAL A 17 -10.74 -7.07 -2.00
C VAL A 17 -11.94 -7.66 -2.75
N ALA A 18 -13.03 -7.99 -2.06
CA ALA A 18 -14.25 -8.48 -2.70
C ALA A 18 -14.93 -7.44 -3.60
N THR A 19 -14.75 -6.14 -3.30
CA THR A 19 -15.38 -5.03 -4.05
C THR A 19 -14.49 -4.47 -5.15
N CYS A 20 -13.20 -4.28 -4.89
CA CYS A 20 -12.26 -3.64 -5.80
C CYS A 20 -11.32 -4.62 -6.52
N GLY A 21 -11.37 -5.91 -6.16
CA GLY A 21 -10.39 -6.90 -6.59
C GLY A 21 -9.07 -6.82 -5.80
N PRO A 22 -8.13 -7.75 -6.08
CA PRO A 22 -6.86 -7.80 -5.39
C PRO A 22 -5.91 -6.66 -5.82
N ILE A 23 -5.38 -5.92 -4.84
CA ILE A 23 -4.41 -4.84 -5.06
C ILE A 23 -3.10 -5.20 -4.35
N GLY A 24 -2.01 -5.26 -5.12
CA GLY A 24 -0.69 -5.61 -4.61
C GLY A 24 0.12 -4.42 -4.07
N PHE A 25 1.13 -4.73 -3.27
CA PHE A 25 2.23 -3.87 -2.81
C PHE A 25 1.89 -2.66 -1.93
N VAL A 26 0.68 -2.11 -1.95
CA VAL A 26 0.31 -0.93 -1.13
C VAL A 26 0.58 -1.18 0.36
N GLY A 27 0.17 -2.35 0.86
CA GLY A 27 0.40 -2.77 2.26
C GLY A 27 1.86 -3.00 2.63
N LEU A 28 2.78 -3.02 1.66
CA LEU A 28 4.23 -3.05 1.91
C LEU A 28 4.82 -1.64 1.77
N ILE A 29 4.51 -0.92 0.70
CA ILE A 29 5.07 0.40 0.41
C ILE A 29 4.71 1.40 1.51
N VAL A 30 3.42 1.53 1.81
CA VAL A 30 2.89 2.57 2.69
C VAL A 30 3.46 2.49 4.11
N PRO A 31 3.30 1.38 4.86
CA PRO A 31 3.75 1.34 6.24
C PRO A 31 5.27 1.43 6.37
N HIS A 32 6.05 0.92 5.40
CA HIS A 32 7.50 1.06 5.43
C HIS A 32 7.95 2.49 5.14
N THR A 33 7.31 3.15 4.17
CA THR A 33 7.60 4.55 3.84
C THR A 33 7.28 5.45 5.01
N VAL A 34 6.06 5.37 5.55
CA VAL A 34 5.63 6.18 6.69
C VAL A 34 6.49 5.91 7.93
N ARG A 35 6.86 4.65 8.18
CA ARG A 35 7.74 4.29 9.30
C ARG A 35 9.13 4.91 9.20
N LEU A 36 9.64 5.17 7.99
CA LEU A 36 10.90 5.89 7.81
C LEU A 36 10.79 7.38 8.15
N PHE A 37 9.60 7.97 8.01
CA PHE A 37 9.35 9.40 8.28
C PHE A 37 8.93 9.67 9.73
N VAL A 38 8.03 8.85 10.27
CA VAL A 38 7.36 9.11 11.57
C VAL A 38 7.90 8.20 12.69
N GLY A 39 8.66 7.16 12.35
CA GLY A 39 9.18 6.19 13.32
C GLY A 39 8.19 5.06 13.64
N PRO A 40 8.45 4.28 14.71
CA PRO A 40 7.74 3.02 14.98
C PRO A 40 6.49 3.15 15.86
N ASP A 41 6.15 4.35 16.38
CA ASP A 41 5.00 4.52 17.28
C ASP A 41 3.68 4.30 16.53
N LEU A 42 2.96 3.22 16.87
CA LEU A 42 1.69 2.84 16.25
C LEU A 42 0.60 3.90 16.37
N ARG A 43 0.63 4.73 17.41
CA ARG A 43 -0.39 5.79 17.62
C ARG A 43 -0.36 6.83 16.52
N ILE A 44 0.83 7.11 15.98
CA ILE A 44 1.04 8.08 14.90
C ILE A 44 1.15 7.34 13.56
N LEU A 45 1.75 6.16 13.55
CA LEU A 45 1.95 5.36 12.34
C LEU A 45 0.62 4.96 11.71
N ILE A 46 -0.35 4.46 12.48
CA ILE A 46 -1.65 4.01 11.93
C ILE A 46 -2.40 5.14 11.22
N PRO A 47 -2.70 6.30 11.85
CA PRO A 47 -3.44 7.37 11.17
C PRO A 47 -2.66 7.93 9.97
N THR A 48 -1.34 8.04 10.08
CA THR A 48 -0.51 8.52 8.97
C THR A 48 -0.51 7.51 7.81
N CYS A 49 -0.45 6.21 8.08
CA CYS A 49 -0.59 5.17 7.06
C CYS A 49 -1.95 5.21 6.37
N MET A 50 -3.03 5.49 7.11
CA MET A 50 -4.37 5.61 6.52
C MET A 50 -4.43 6.78 5.53
N LEU A 51 -3.96 7.96 5.93
CA LEU A 51 -3.97 9.15 5.08
C LEU A 51 -3.04 9.02 3.88
N PHE A 52 -1.80 8.60 4.12
CA PHE A 52 -0.81 8.44 3.06
C PHE A 52 -1.20 7.32 2.10
N GLY A 53 -1.69 6.19 2.62
CA GLY A 53 -2.13 5.05 1.82
C GLY A 53 -3.34 5.37 0.94
N ALA A 54 -4.35 6.07 1.48
CA ALA A 54 -5.49 6.52 0.69
C ALA A 54 -5.07 7.48 -0.42
N SER A 55 -4.26 8.49 -0.10
CA SER A 55 -3.77 9.48 -1.08
C SER A 55 -2.92 8.82 -2.17
N PHE A 56 -2.03 7.90 -1.79
CA PHE A 56 -1.19 7.14 -2.71
C PHE A 56 -2.02 6.28 -3.68
N LEU A 57 -3.03 5.56 -3.16
CA LEU A 57 -3.85 4.70 -3.99
C LEU A 57 -4.73 5.50 -4.95
N VAL A 58 -5.30 6.62 -4.52
CA VAL A 58 -6.06 7.54 -5.38
C VAL A 58 -5.18 8.11 -6.49
N ALA A 59 -3.94 8.49 -6.18
CA ALA A 59 -3.00 8.95 -7.19
C ALA A 59 -2.67 7.84 -8.21
N CYS A 60 -2.44 6.61 -7.75
CA CYS A 60 -2.19 5.47 -8.63
C CYS A 60 -3.41 5.16 -9.52
N ASP A 61 -4.62 5.17 -8.97
CA ASP A 61 -5.87 4.94 -9.73
C ASP A 61 -6.10 6.03 -10.77
N THR A 62 -5.86 7.29 -10.40
CA THR A 62 -5.94 8.42 -11.34
C THR A 62 -4.97 8.24 -12.50
N LEU A 63 -3.71 7.91 -12.20
CA LEU A 63 -2.70 7.63 -13.23
C LEU A 63 -3.09 6.45 -14.13
N ALA A 64 -3.63 5.37 -13.54
CA ALA A 64 -4.08 4.19 -14.27
C ALA A 64 -5.14 4.51 -15.32
N ARG A 65 -6.06 5.43 -14.98
CA ARG A 65 -7.15 5.87 -15.88
C ARG A 65 -6.69 6.89 -16.93
N THR A 66 -5.69 7.72 -16.61
CA THR A 66 -5.27 8.80 -17.52
C THR A 66 -4.20 8.39 -18.54
N LEU A 67 -3.33 7.42 -18.22
CA LEU A 67 -2.14 7.13 -19.04
C LEU A 67 -2.44 6.50 -20.41
N LEU A 68 -3.45 5.65 -20.52
CA LEU A 68 -3.81 4.93 -21.75
C LEU A 68 -5.29 5.07 -22.11
N ALA A 69 -5.91 6.20 -21.75
CA ALA A 69 -7.30 6.48 -22.12
C ALA A 69 -7.51 6.30 -23.64
N PRO A 70 -8.54 5.55 -24.10
CA PRO A 70 -9.74 5.10 -23.37
C PRO A 70 -9.64 3.69 -22.73
N THR A 71 -8.49 3.02 -22.81
CA THR A 71 -8.31 1.68 -22.22
C THR A 71 -8.00 1.80 -20.72
N GLU A 72 -8.79 1.14 -19.88
CA GLU A 72 -8.55 1.15 -18.44
C GLU A 72 -7.48 0.12 -18.04
N ILE A 73 -6.40 0.63 -17.44
CA ILE A 73 -5.37 -0.21 -16.84
C ILE A 73 -5.80 -0.55 -15.41
N PRO A 74 -5.72 -1.82 -14.98
CA PRO A 74 -5.90 -2.16 -13.59
C PRO A 74 -4.88 -1.45 -12.70
N VAL A 75 -5.36 -0.73 -11.67
CA VAL A 75 -4.49 0.00 -10.72
C VAL A 75 -3.42 -0.88 -10.07
N GLY A 76 -3.70 -2.18 -9.90
CA GLY A 76 -2.75 -3.16 -9.37
C GLY A 76 -1.46 -3.29 -10.20
N ILE A 77 -1.50 -3.00 -11.51
CA ILE A 77 -0.32 -2.99 -12.37
C ILE A 77 0.56 -1.78 -12.03
N ILE A 78 -0.05 -0.58 -11.90
CA ILE A 78 0.65 0.64 -11.50
C ILE A 78 1.33 0.43 -10.14
N THR A 79 0.60 -0.10 -9.14
CA THR A 79 1.15 -0.32 -7.81
C THR A 79 2.23 -1.41 -7.80
N ALA A 80 2.16 -2.42 -8.66
CA ALA A 80 3.20 -3.44 -8.80
C ALA A 80 4.48 -2.89 -9.44
N ILE A 81 4.37 -2.05 -10.46
CA ILE A 81 5.51 -1.38 -11.10
C ILE A 81 6.25 -0.49 -10.10
N LEU A 82 5.53 0.19 -9.19
CA LEU A 82 6.14 0.97 -8.12
C LEU A 82 6.69 0.09 -6.99
N GLY A 83 5.94 -0.93 -6.61
CA GLY A 83 6.22 -1.78 -5.46
C GLY A 83 7.39 -2.73 -5.63
N GLY A 84 7.58 -3.30 -6.83
CA GLY A 84 8.71 -4.19 -7.12
C GLY A 84 10.07 -3.52 -6.89
N PRO A 85 10.36 -2.38 -7.54
CA PRO A 85 11.58 -1.60 -7.32
C PRO A 85 11.73 -1.15 -5.87
N PHE A 86 10.64 -0.68 -5.24
CA PHE A 86 10.66 -0.26 -3.83
C PHE A 86 11.07 -1.41 -2.90
N PHE A 87 10.53 -2.61 -3.13
CA PHE A 87 10.85 -3.78 -2.34
C PHE A 87 12.32 -4.22 -2.52
N VAL A 88 12.82 -4.21 -3.76
CA VAL A 88 14.23 -4.51 -4.05
C VAL A 88 15.15 -3.49 -3.37
N TRP A 89 14.81 -2.21 -3.42
CA TRP A 89 15.57 -1.16 -2.74
C TRP A 89 15.60 -1.37 -1.22
N LEU A 90 14.46 -1.69 -0.62
CA LEU A 90 14.35 -1.96 0.82
C LEU A 90 15.23 -3.15 1.23
N LEU A 91 15.23 -4.23 0.43
CA LEU A 91 16.04 -5.41 0.67
C LEU A 91 17.55 -5.10 0.61
N LYS A 92 17.98 -4.31 -0.39
CA LYS A 92 19.38 -3.85 -0.51
C LYS A 92 19.81 -2.99 0.67
N ARG A 93 18.95 -2.10 1.16
CA ARG A 93 19.25 -1.20 2.29
C ARG A 93 19.44 -1.95 3.61
N LYS A 94 18.68 -3.01 3.85
CA LYS A 94 18.79 -3.85 5.06
C LYS A 94 20.02 -4.77 5.03
N ARG A 95 20.59 -5.02 3.86
CA ARG A 95 21.81 -5.82 3.64
C ARG A 95 23.06 -4.94 3.61
N GLN A 96 23.16 -4.01 4.55
CA GLN A 96 24.41 -3.36 4.92
C GLN A 96 24.93 -4.16 6.11
N VAL A 97 25.78 -5.13 5.81
CA VAL A 97 26.67 -5.79 6.78
C VAL A 97 27.86 -4.87 7.00
#